data_AF-A0A4P2PWP2-F1
#
_entry.id   AF-A0A4P2PWP2-F1
#
_cell.length_a   1.000
_cell.length_b   1.000
_cell.length_c   1.000
_cell.angle_alpha   90.00
_cell.angle_beta   90.00
_cell.angle_gamma   90.00
#
_symmetry.space_group_name_H-M   'P 1'
#
loop_
_entity.id
_entity.type
_entity.pdbx_description
1 polymer ?
#
loop_
_entity_poly.entity_id
_entity_poly.type
_entity_poly.pdbx_seq_one_letter_code
_entity_poly.pdbx_strand_id
1 'polypeptide(L)'
;MPLAPRAKFPAGYAPGRPEETVLHGLVREKLESFLTHAGEPYERPLPRYVAQAFRGYLRCGAFAHGSLRFQCDECGRDILVAFSCKRRGHGPRCGARRMSGGLDVSETSGLPSPRPR
;
A
#
# COMPACT_ATOMS: atom_id res chain seq x y z
N MET A 1 0.29 29.37 24.96
CA MET A 1 -0.71 28.85 23.99
C MET A 1 -0.96 27.39 24.32
N PRO A 2 -2.20 26.96 24.61
CA PRO A 2 -2.45 25.54 24.84
C PRO A 2 -2.36 24.82 23.48
N LEU A 3 -1.51 23.80 23.41
CA LEU A 3 -1.42 22.92 22.25
C LEU A 3 -2.77 22.21 22.09
N ALA A 4 -3.35 22.27 20.90
CA ALA A 4 -4.57 21.53 20.58
C ALA A 4 -4.37 20.03 20.90
N PRO A 5 -5.40 19.33 21.42
CA PRO A 5 -5.27 17.93 21.77
C PRO A 5 -4.83 17.12 20.55
N ARG A 6 -3.75 16.35 20.70
CA ARG A 6 -3.25 15.45 19.65
C ARG A 6 -4.37 14.46 19.33
N ALA A 7 -4.73 14.34 18.05
CA ALA A 7 -5.81 13.46 17.63
C ALA A 7 -5.53 12.02 18.10
N LYS A 8 -6.38 11.49 18.98
CA LYS A 8 -6.38 10.07 19.32
C LYS A 8 -6.67 9.29 18.04
N PHE A 9 -5.97 8.17 17.82
CA PHE A 9 -6.25 7.34 16.66
C PHE A 9 -7.75 7.02 16.57
N PRO A 10 -8.33 7.08 15.35
CA PRO A 10 -9.73 6.76 15.17
C PRO A 10 -9.99 5.34 15.69
N ALA A 11 -10.96 5.20 16.58
CA ALA A 11 -11.40 3.89 17.03
C ALA A 11 -11.99 3.15 15.82
N GLY A 12 -11.28 2.13 15.32
CA GLY A 12 -11.76 1.29 14.21
C GLY A 12 -10.87 1.21 12.96
N TYR A 13 -9.61 1.67 12.99
CA TYR A 13 -8.71 1.37 11.88
C TYR A 13 -8.38 -0.13 11.83
N ALA A 14 -8.91 -0.83 10.82
CA ALA A 14 -8.56 -2.20 10.49
C ALA A 14 -7.65 -2.21 9.24
N PRO A 15 -6.38 -2.64 9.35
CA PRO A 15 -5.55 -2.82 8.18
C PRO A 15 -6.16 -3.94 7.33
N GLY A 16 -6.58 -3.65 6.11
CA GLY A 16 -7.12 -4.73 5.28
C GLY A 16 -6.02 -5.56 4.64
N ARG A 17 -6.41 -6.75 4.21
CA ARG A 17 -5.51 -7.81 3.76
C ARG A 17 -5.65 -8.01 2.25
N PRO A 18 -4.78 -7.38 1.43
CA PRO A 18 -4.90 -7.46 -0.03
C PRO A 18 -4.78 -8.91 -0.52
N GLU A 19 -3.92 -9.72 0.12
CA GLU A 19 -3.68 -11.14 -0.16
C GLU A 19 -4.95 -12.02 -0.09
N GLU A 20 -5.96 -11.59 0.67
CA GLU A 20 -7.23 -12.31 0.85
C GLU A 20 -8.29 -11.91 -0.20
N THR A 21 -7.98 -10.95 -1.08
CA THR A 21 -8.92 -10.50 -2.11
C THR A 21 -8.82 -11.36 -3.37
N VAL A 22 -9.96 -11.61 -4.01
CA VAL A 22 -10.05 -12.41 -5.26
C VAL A 22 -9.14 -11.84 -6.36
N LEU A 23 -9.15 -10.52 -6.54
CA LEU A 23 -8.31 -9.87 -7.57
C LEU A 23 -6.82 -10.05 -7.30
N HIS A 24 -6.38 -9.95 -6.04
CA HIS A 24 -4.97 -10.17 -5.69
C HIS A 24 -4.56 -11.61 -5.97
N GLY A 25 -5.40 -12.57 -5.57
CA GLY A 25 -5.18 -13.99 -5.87
C GLY A 25 -5.05 -14.26 -7.37
N LEU A 26 -5.97 -13.74 -8.19
CA LEU A 26 -5.95 -13.90 -9.64
C LEU A 26 -4.70 -13.29 -10.28
N VAL A 27 -4.34 -12.06 -9.91
CA VAL A 27 -3.13 -11.41 -10.44
C VAL A 27 -1.89 -12.18 -10.00
N ARG A 28 -1.80 -12.60 -8.74
CA ARG A 28 -0.66 -13.36 -8.21
C ARG A 28 -0.47 -14.67 -9.00
N GLU A 29 -1.56 -15.34 -9.34
CA GLU A 29 -1.52 -16.61 -10.06
C GLU A 29 -1.22 -16.44 -11.56
N LYS A 30 -1.83 -15.44 -12.22
CA LYS A 30 -1.83 -15.34 -13.69
C LYS A 30 -0.85 -14.32 -14.27
N LEU A 31 -0.18 -13.49 -13.45
CA LEU A 31 0.63 -12.38 -13.94
C LEU A 31 1.73 -12.82 -14.91
N GLU A 32 2.55 -13.81 -14.55
CA GLU A 32 3.69 -14.19 -15.39
C GLU A 32 3.23 -14.86 -16.70
N SER A 33 2.18 -15.69 -16.67
CA SER A 33 1.57 -16.24 -17.90
C SER A 33 1.02 -15.13 -18.81
N PHE A 34 0.37 -14.11 -18.23
CA PHE A 34 -0.10 -12.95 -18.97
C PHE A 34 1.06 -12.15 -19.60
N LEU A 35 2.15 -11.91 -18.86
CA LEU A 35 3.30 -11.17 -19.37
C LEU A 35 4.02 -11.92 -20.50
N THR A 36 4.15 -13.24 -20.40
CA THR A 36 4.70 -14.08 -21.47
C THR A 36 3.80 -14.02 -22.71
N HIS A 37 2.49 -14.22 -22.56
CA HIS A 37 1.56 -14.17 -23.68
C HIS A 37 1.48 -12.78 -24.33
N ALA A 38 1.62 -11.71 -23.56
CA ALA A 38 1.66 -10.34 -24.08
C ALA A 38 3.02 -9.96 -24.70
N GLY A 39 4.04 -10.80 -24.53
CA GLY A 39 5.36 -10.68 -25.17
C GLY A 39 5.48 -11.43 -26.51
N GLU A 40 4.58 -12.38 -26.77
CA GLU A 40 4.36 -13.02 -28.08
C GLU A 40 3.81 -11.97 -29.08
N PRO A 41 3.93 -12.17 -30.41
CA PRO A 41 4.02 -11.08 -31.39
C PRO A 41 2.67 -10.39 -31.65
N TYR A 42 2.22 -9.60 -30.69
CA TYR A 42 1.35 -8.46 -30.94
C TYR A 42 2.18 -7.39 -31.65
N GLU A 43 1.57 -6.66 -32.58
CA GLU A 43 2.23 -5.59 -33.35
C GLU A 43 2.91 -4.53 -32.47
N ARG A 44 2.54 -4.45 -31.19
CA ARG A 44 3.21 -3.65 -30.17
C ARG A 44 3.38 -4.43 -28.87
N PRO A 45 4.60 -4.53 -28.33
CA PRO A 45 4.83 -5.17 -27.04
C PRO A 45 4.19 -4.36 -25.90
N LEU A 46 3.81 -5.06 -24.82
CA LEU A 46 3.23 -4.44 -23.65
C LEU A 46 4.19 -3.40 -23.03
N PRO A 47 3.74 -2.16 -22.76
CA PRO A 47 4.61 -1.16 -22.14
C PRO A 47 5.14 -1.61 -20.78
N ARG A 48 6.43 -1.35 -20.52
CA ARG A 48 7.10 -1.75 -19.26
C ARG A 48 6.38 -1.27 -18.00
N TYR A 49 5.69 -0.12 -18.07
CA TYR A 49 4.97 0.42 -16.92
C TYR A 49 3.79 -0.46 -16.48
N VAL A 50 3.19 -1.25 -17.40
CA VAL A 50 2.05 -2.14 -17.09
C VAL A 50 2.52 -3.31 -16.24
N ALA A 51 3.60 -3.98 -16.63
CA ALA A 51 4.21 -5.05 -15.85
C ALA A 51 4.63 -4.54 -14.45
N GLN A 52 5.23 -3.36 -14.37
CA GLN A 52 5.58 -2.75 -13.09
C GLN A 52 4.36 -2.39 -12.25
N ALA A 53 3.24 -2.02 -12.87
CA ALA A 53 2.01 -1.70 -12.16
C ALA A 53 1.39 -2.93 -11.50
N PHE A 54 1.31 -4.06 -12.20
CA PHE A 54 0.84 -5.32 -11.61
C PHE A 54 1.76 -5.82 -10.49
N ARG A 55 3.08 -5.80 -10.71
CA ARG A 55 4.06 -6.15 -9.66
C ARG A 55 3.97 -5.21 -8.46
N GLY A 56 3.70 -3.92 -8.70
CA GLY A 56 3.45 -2.94 -7.64
C GLY A 56 2.12 -3.18 -6.91
N TYR A 57 1.07 -3.61 -7.61
CA TYR A 57 -0.23 -3.95 -7.02
C TYR A 57 -0.13 -5.12 -6.06
N LEU A 58 0.61 -6.18 -6.40
CA LEU A 58 0.84 -7.33 -5.49
C LEU A 58 1.49 -6.93 -4.17
N ARG A 59 2.23 -5.80 -4.15
CA ARG A 59 2.84 -5.23 -2.96
C ARG A 59 1.99 -4.15 -2.25
N CYS A 60 0.95 -3.57 -2.89
CA CYS A 60 0.10 -2.51 -2.30
C CYS A 60 -0.61 -3.09 -1.06
N GLY A 61 -0.31 -2.55 0.12
CA GLY A 61 -0.99 -2.88 1.38
C GLY A 61 -0.56 -4.19 2.04
N ALA A 62 0.49 -4.85 1.56
CA ALA A 62 1.00 -6.08 2.15
C ALA A 62 2.12 -5.77 3.16
N PHE A 63 1.94 -6.20 4.41
CA PHE A 63 2.91 -5.98 5.48
C PHE A 63 4.29 -6.60 5.21
N ALA A 64 4.32 -7.71 4.45
CA ALA A 64 5.56 -8.36 4.02
C ALA A 64 6.45 -7.45 3.13
N HIS A 65 5.87 -6.41 2.53
CA HIS A 65 6.57 -5.48 1.65
C HIS A 65 6.84 -4.11 2.28
N GLY A 66 6.61 -3.96 3.59
CA GLY A 66 6.91 -2.76 4.35
C GLY A 66 5.69 -2.13 5.01
N SER A 67 5.93 -1.53 6.16
CA SER A 67 4.91 -0.85 6.94
C SER A 67 5.50 0.20 7.86
N LEU A 68 4.65 1.11 8.33
CA LEU A 68 4.96 2.09 9.34
C LEU A 68 4.17 1.79 10.62
N ARG A 69 4.84 1.86 11.77
CA ARG A 69 4.22 1.77 13.08
C ARG A 69 4.06 3.17 13.66
N PHE A 70 2.85 3.50 14.08
CA PHE A 70 2.57 4.71 14.83
C PHE A 70 2.13 4.34 16.24
N GLN A 71 2.79 4.92 17.25
CA GLN A 71 2.43 4.76 18.65
C GLN A 71 1.81 6.06 19.15
N CYS A 72 0.74 5.97 19.92
CA CYS A 72 0.16 7.13 20.60
C CYS A 72 0.83 7.32 21.95
N ASP A 73 1.46 8.48 22.16
CA ASP A 73 2.12 8.82 23.44
C ASP A 73 1.14 8.88 24.63
N GLU A 74 -0.13 9.23 24.39
CA GLU A 74 -1.13 9.36 25.46
C GLU A 74 -1.78 8.04 25.88
N CYS A 75 -1.99 7.11 24.95
CA CYS A 75 -2.73 5.86 25.23
C CYS A 75 -1.94 4.59 24.96
N GLY A 76 -0.68 4.69 24.54
CA GLY A 76 0.22 3.57 24.27
C GLY A 76 -0.16 2.67 23.09
N ARG A 77 -1.30 2.90 22.43
CA ARG A 77 -1.79 2.07 21.34
C ARG A 77 -0.92 2.22 20.09
N ASP A 78 -0.67 1.08 19.44
CA ASP A 78 0.06 0.98 18.19
C ASP A 78 -0.87 0.75 17.00
N ILE A 79 -0.57 1.40 15.89
CA ILE A 79 -1.20 1.15 14.60
C ILE A 79 -0.13 0.86 13.56
N LEU A 80 -0.31 -0.25 12.84
CA LEU A 80 0.51 -0.63 11.71
C LEU A 80 -0.18 -0.26 10.39
N VAL A 81 0.50 0.51 9.56
CA VAL A 81 0.03 0.95 8.25
C VAL A 81 0.95 0.40 7.18
N ALA A 82 0.43 -0.51 6.34
CA ALA A 82 1.17 -1.03 5.20
C ALA A 82 1.32 0.03 4.10
N PHE A 83 2.40 -0.06 3.32
CA PHE A 83 2.66 0.90 2.26
C PHE A 83 1.70 0.77 1.07
N SER A 84 1.30 1.91 0.52
CA SER A 84 0.56 2.02 -0.73
C SER A 84 1.53 1.91 -1.91
N CYS A 85 1.13 1.27 -3.00
CA CYS A 85 1.97 1.26 -4.21
C CYS A 85 2.05 2.63 -4.89
N LYS A 86 1.22 3.60 -4.47
CA LYS A 86 1.10 4.98 -4.99
C LYS A 86 0.93 5.13 -6.51
N ARG A 87 0.83 4.02 -7.24
CA ARG A 87 0.72 4.00 -8.71
C ARG A 87 -0.71 4.34 -9.13
N ARG A 88 -0.93 4.50 -10.43
CA ARG A 88 -2.17 5.03 -11.05
C ARG A 88 -3.42 4.15 -10.82
N GLY A 89 -3.88 3.94 -9.60
CA GLY A 89 -5.22 3.43 -9.30
C GLY A 89 -5.56 1.99 -9.74
N HIS A 90 -4.58 1.13 -10.00
CA HIS A 90 -4.85 -0.22 -10.56
C HIS A 90 -5.50 -1.18 -9.54
N GLY A 91 -5.40 -0.88 -8.25
CA GLY A 91 -6.07 -1.64 -7.19
C GLY A 91 -7.29 -0.88 -6.66
N PRO A 92 -8.40 -1.55 -6.30
CA PRO A 92 -9.63 -0.90 -5.86
C PRO A 92 -9.43 0.04 -4.67
N ARG A 93 -8.55 -0.31 -3.72
CA ARG A 93 -8.20 0.54 -2.57
C ARG A 93 -7.32 1.73 -2.92
N CYS A 94 -6.22 1.46 -3.64
CA CYS A 94 -5.25 2.44 -4.07
C CYS A 94 -5.93 3.48 -5.03
N GLY A 95 -6.92 3.07 -5.84
CA GLY A 95 -7.77 3.92 -6.68
C GLY A 95 -8.84 4.70 -5.91
N ALA A 96 -9.63 4.05 -5.05
CA ALA A 96 -10.64 4.72 -4.23
C ALA A 96 -10.04 5.82 -3.35
N ARG A 97 -8.88 5.58 -2.73
CA ARG A 97 -8.17 6.57 -1.90
C ARG A 97 -7.77 7.82 -2.68
N ARG A 98 -7.36 7.68 -3.94
CA ARG A 98 -7.04 8.84 -4.79
C ARG A 98 -8.28 9.67 -5.10
N MET A 99 -9.40 9.01 -5.43
CA MET A 99 -10.67 9.69 -5.70
C MET A 99 -11.20 10.43 -4.48
N SER A 100 -10.88 9.95 -3.27
CA SER A 100 -11.31 10.56 -2.01
C SER A 100 -10.28 11.53 -1.40
N GLY A 101 -9.23 11.94 -2.12
CA GLY A 101 -8.22 12.88 -1.63
C GLY A 101 -7.39 12.38 -0.42
N GLY A 102 -7.28 11.06 -0.24
CA GLY A 102 -6.71 10.47 0.97
C GLY A 102 -5.21 10.78 1.15
N LEU A 103 -4.80 10.95 2.41
CA LEU A 103 -3.41 11.18 2.80
C LEU A 103 -2.50 10.04 2.32
N ASP A 104 -1.47 10.42 1.58
CA ASP A 104 -0.41 9.56 1.08
C ASP A 104 0.71 9.51 2.13
N VAL A 105 0.85 8.41 2.86
CA VAL A 105 2.01 8.19 3.75
C VAL A 105 3.19 7.93 2.84
N SER A 106 3.94 8.99 2.58
CA SER A 106 5.15 8.92 1.79
C SER A 106 6.31 8.51 2.66
N GLU A 107 7.15 7.60 2.15
CA GLU A 107 8.45 7.30 2.72
C GLU A 107 9.32 8.56 2.63
N THR A 108 9.13 9.48 3.57
CA THR A 108 10.11 10.51 3.89
C THR A 108 11.16 9.82 4.73
N SER A 109 12.28 9.55 4.10
CA SER A 109 13.50 9.02 4.69
C SER A 109 13.85 9.81 5.96
N GLY A 110 14.00 9.10 7.09
CA GLY A 110 14.65 9.62 8.30
C GLY A 110 13.70 10.07 9.40
N LEU A 111 13.33 9.15 10.28
CA LEU A 111 13.25 9.47 11.72
C LEU A 111 13.74 8.24 12.50
N PRO A 112 14.72 8.40 13.41
CA PRO A 112 15.28 7.26 14.14
C PRO A 112 14.25 6.69 15.12
N SER A 113 14.18 5.36 15.18
CA SER A 113 13.43 4.62 16.19
C SER A 113 13.97 4.98 17.60
N PRO A 114 13.10 5.38 18.56
CA PRO A 114 13.52 5.43 19.95
C PRO A 114 13.61 4.00 20.49
N ARG A 115 14.81 3.62 20.95
CA ARG A 115 15.04 2.35 21.67
C ARG A 115 14.44 2.46 23.08
N PRO A 116 13.64 1.49 23.55
CA PRO A 116 13.25 1.45 24.96
C PRO A 116 14.45 1.08 25.85
N ARG A 117 14.52 1.70 27.03
CA ARG A 117 15.41 1.30 28.15
C ARG A 117 14.90 0.02 28.79
#